data_AF-L5KJV7-F1
#
_entry.id   AF-L5KJV7-F1
#
_cell.length_a   1.000
_cell.length_b   1.000
_cell.length_c   1.000
_cell.angle_alpha   90.00
_cell.angle_beta   90.00
_cell.angle_gamma   90.00
#
_symmetry.space_group_name_H-M   'P 1'
#
loop_
_entity.id
_entity.type
_entity.pdbx_description
1 polymer ?
#
loop_
_entity_poly.entity_id
_entity_poly.type
_entity_poly.pdbx_seq_one_letter_code
_entity_poly.pdbx_strand_id
1 'polypeptide(L)'
;MSGLKVVAQNRVTDIKEKLKLSKKVWSALPYTICKDESVTAGTSNEEECWNGHSKARYLPEIMNDGLTNQINNPEVDVDITRPDTFIRQQIMALRVMTNKLKNAYNGNDVNFQDTSDESSGSGSGSGCMDDVCPTEFEFVTTEAPAVDPDRREVDSSAGQPGHSLLSAALVSIALVLQRLCR
;
A
#
# COMPACT_ATOMS: atom_id res chain seq x y z
N MET A 1 5.14 -38.96 -24.81
CA MET A 1 5.63 -37.59 -25.11
C MET A 1 4.57 -36.50 -24.85
N SER A 2 3.29 -36.75 -25.12
CA SER A 2 2.20 -35.76 -24.96
C SER A 2 1.92 -35.35 -23.51
N GLY A 3 1.99 -36.30 -22.56
CA GLY A 3 1.72 -36.02 -21.14
C GLY A 3 2.71 -35.04 -20.48
N LEU A 4 4.00 -35.11 -20.82
CA LEU A 4 5.02 -34.24 -20.23
C LEU A 4 4.84 -32.76 -20.65
N LYS A 5 4.46 -32.52 -21.91
CA LYS A 5 4.15 -31.16 -22.40
C LYS A 5 2.96 -30.55 -21.66
N VAL A 6 1.91 -31.34 -21.42
CA VAL A 6 0.72 -30.89 -20.68
C VAL A 6 1.07 -30.53 -19.24
N VAL A 7 1.88 -31.34 -18.55
CA VAL A 7 2.32 -31.05 -17.18
C VAL A 7 3.14 -29.77 -17.10
N ALA A 8 4.09 -29.58 -18.02
CA ALA A 8 4.89 -28.35 -18.07
C ALA A 8 4.02 -27.11 -18.31
N GLN A 9 3.05 -27.19 -19.23
CA GLN A 9 2.16 -26.07 -19.53
C GLN A 9 1.25 -25.72 -18.35
N ASN A 10 0.71 -26.71 -17.64
CA ASN A 10 -0.10 -26.46 -16.44
C ASN A 10 0.71 -25.76 -15.33
N ARG A 11 1.99 -26.10 -15.16
CA ARG A 11 2.87 -25.44 -14.18
C ARG A 11 3.16 -23.99 -14.56
N VAL A 12 3.41 -23.72 -15.84
CA VAL A 12 3.63 -22.34 -16.33
C VAL A 12 2.40 -21.48 -16.08
N THR A 13 1.20 -22.01 -16.34
CA THR A 13 -0.06 -21.30 -16.08
C THR A 13 -0.26 -21.01 -14.60
N ASP A 14 -0.05 -22.00 -13.70
CA ASP A 14 -0.16 -21.80 -12.25
C ASP A 14 0.81 -20.72 -11.73
N ILE A 15 2.07 -20.74 -12.19
CA ILE A 15 3.06 -19.71 -11.83
C ILE A 15 2.61 -18.34 -12.33
N LYS A 16 2.11 -18.24 -13.57
CA LYS A 16 1.64 -16.97 -14.14
C LYS A 16 0.49 -16.37 -13.32
N GLU A 17 -0.48 -17.18 -12.92
CA GLU A 17 -1.60 -16.72 -12.10
C GLU A 17 -1.14 -16.27 -10.70
N LYS A 18 -0.25 -17.03 -10.06
CA LYS A 18 0.34 -16.62 -8.76
C LYS A 18 1.12 -15.31 -8.86
N LEU A 19 1.94 -15.13 -9.90
CA LEU A 19 2.69 -13.90 -10.13
C LEU A 19 1.76 -12.69 -10.36
N LYS A 20 0.61 -12.87 -11.03
CA LYS A 20 -0.37 -11.79 -11.18
C LYS A 20 -0.92 -11.35 -9.83
N LEU A 21 -1.26 -12.28 -8.95
CA LEU A 21 -1.74 -11.98 -7.60
C LEU A 21 -0.67 -11.27 -6.77
N SER A 22 0.60 -11.64 -6.94
CA SER A 22 1.71 -11.04 -6.19
C SER A 22 2.15 -9.64 -6.67
N LYS A 23 1.69 -9.17 -7.83
CA LYS A 23 2.21 -7.94 -8.47
C LYS A 23 2.10 -6.69 -7.61
N LYS A 24 1.06 -6.58 -6.77
CA LYS A 24 0.77 -5.39 -5.95
C LYS A 24 0.98 -5.61 -4.46
N VAL A 25 1.64 -6.70 -4.05
CA VAL A 25 1.75 -7.06 -2.62
C VAL A 25 2.29 -5.93 -1.76
N TRP A 26 3.35 -5.24 -2.20
CA TRP A 26 3.98 -4.17 -1.40
C TRP A 26 3.13 -2.91 -1.30
N SER A 27 2.54 -2.45 -2.40
CA SER A 27 1.62 -1.29 -2.39
C SER A 27 0.29 -1.59 -1.71
N ALA A 28 -0.17 -2.85 -1.76
CA ALA A 28 -1.42 -3.27 -1.13
C ALA A 28 -1.27 -3.54 0.37
N LEU A 29 -0.04 -3.67 0.88
CA LEU A 29 0.22 -4.09 2.26
C LEU A 29 -0.49 -3.21 3.30
N PRO A 30 -0.42 -1.86 3.24
CA PRO A 30 -1.11 -1.00 4.21
C PRO A 30 -2.63 -1.26 4.21
N TYR A 31 -3.23 -1.32 3.03
CA TYR A 31 -4.66 -1.60 2.88
C TYR A 31 -5.03 -2.99 3.41
N THR A 32 -4.20 -4.01 3.20
CA THR A 32 -4.49 -5.36 3.71
C THR A 32 -4.46 -5.43 5.23
N ILE A 33 -3.57 -4.67 5.88
CA ILE A 33 -3.48 -4.58 7.34
C ILE A 33 -4.65 -3.76 7.90
N CYS A 34 -4.96 -2.62 7.28
CA CYS A 34 -6.01 -1.71 7.74
C CYS A 34 -7.44 -2.16 7.39
N LYS A 35 -7.62 -3.15 6.50
CA LYS A 35 -8.94 -3.68 6.15
C LYS A 35 -9.59 -4.48 7.29
N ASP A 36 -8.80 -4.99 8.23
CA ASP A 36 -9.32 -5.73 9.36
C ASP A 36 -10.11 -4.77 10.30
N GLU A 37 -11.35 -5.15 10.64
CA GLU A 37 -12.20 -4.41 11.58
C GLU A 37 -11.60 -4.39 13.01
N SER A 38 -10.62 -5.25 13.28
CA SER A 38 -9.84 -5.17 14.52
C SER A 38 -8.93 -3.93 14.59
N VAL A 39 -8.59 -3.34 13.44
CA VAL A 39 -7.65 -2.21 13.32
C VAL A 39 -8.38 -0.91 12.97
N THR A 40 -9.48 -0.98 12.22
CA THR A 40 -10.24 0.21 11.79
C THR A 40 -11.72 0.13 12.18
N ALA A 41 -12.38 1.29 12.26
CA ALA A 41 -13.82 1.38 12.59
C ALA A 41 -14.77 0.84 11.49
N GLY A 42 -14.24 0.11 10.48
CA GLY A 42 -14.94 -0.28 9.27
C GLY A 42 -15.21 0.91 8.33
N THR A 43 -15.67 0.61 7.11
CA THR A 43 -15.92 1.63 6.06
C THR A 43 -17.28 2.34 6.21
N SER A 44 -18.07 2.01 7.23
CA SER A 44 -19.45 2.51 7.39
C SER A 44 -19.53 3.82 8.18
N ASN A 45 -18.50 4.20 8.93
CA ASN A 45 -18.54 5.31 9.88
C ASN A 45 -17.36 6.29 9.72
N GLU A 46 -17.10 6.76 8.50
CA GLU A 46 -15.99 7.70 8.22
C GLU A 46 -16.11 9.04 8.95
N GLU A 47 -17.32 9.46 9.30
CA GLU A 47 -17.57 10.70 10.07
C GLU A 47 -17.30 10.56 11.56
N GLU A 48 -17.32 9.32 12.04
CA GLU A 48 -17.32 8.95 13.45
C GLU A 48 -16.14 8.03 13.80
N CYS A 49 -15.05 8.14 13.05
CA CYS A 49 -13.80 7.42 13.30
C CYS A 49 -12.88 8.20 14.24
N TRP A 50 -11.90 7.53 14.84
CA TRP A 50 -10.84 8.19 15.61
C TRP A 50 -9.74 8.64 14.65
N ASN A 51 -9.46 9.94 14.60
CA ASN A 51 -8.47 10.53 13.68
C ASN A 51 -7.12 10.86 14.33
N GLY A 52 -6.84 10.34 15.54
CA GLY A 52 -5.65 10.66 16.32
C GLY A 52 -5.86 11.72 17.41
N HIS A 53 -6.88 12.57 17.29
CA HIS A 53 -7.17 13.63 18.26
C HIS A 53 -8.59 13.57 18.84
N SER A 54 -9.58 13.27 18.01
CA SER A 54 -10.98 13.22 18.41
C SER A 54 -11.77 12.22 17.55
N LYS A 55 -13.03 11.99 17.93
CA LYS A 55 -13.98 11.25 17.11
C LYS A 55 -14.53 12.19 16.04
N ALA A 56 -13.89 12.17 14.87
CA ALA A 56 -14.22 13.01 13.72
C ALA A 56 -13.56 12.44 12.47
N ARG A 57 -13.99 12.91 11.30
CA ARG A 57 -13.40 12.54 10.02
C ARG A 57 -11.89 12.82 9.96
N TYR A 58 -11.15 11.92 9.33
CA TYR A 58 -9.76 12.15 8.94
C TYR A 58 -9.71 13.02 7.67
N LEU A 59 -9.03 14.16 7.75
CA LEU A 59 -8.96 15.15 6.67
C LEU A 59 -7.72 15.04 5.76
N PRO A 60 -6.51 14.69 6.27
CA PRO A 60 -5.35 14.60 5.41
C PRO A 60 -5.51 13.56 4.29
N GLU A 61 -4.90 13.83 3.14
CA GLU A 61 -4.89 12.88 2.03
C GLU A 61 -3.96 11.70 2.33
N ILE A 62 -4.25 10.55 1.69
CA ILE A 62 -3.41 9.37 1.80
C ILE A 62 -2.12 9.61 1.01
N MET A 63 -0.97 9.40 1.67
CA MET A 63 0.34 9.53 1.03
C MET A 63 0.54 8.46 -0.05
N ASN A 64 1.23 8.83 -1.14
CA ASN A 64 1.58 7.90 -2.21
C ASN A 64 2.61 6.84 -1.75
N ASP A 65 2.63 5.71 -2.46
CA ASP A 65 3.55 4.59 -2.19
C ASP A 65 5.03 5.00 -2.30
N GLY A 66 5.88 4.38 -1.48
CA GLY A 66 7.34 4.50 -1.56
C GLY A 66 7.93 5.60 -0.67
N LEU A 67 9.22 5.43 -0.33
CA LEU A 67 9.91 6.22 0.70
C LEU A 67 9.91 7.72 0.41
N THR A 68 10.19 8.13 -0.84
CA THR A 68 10.26 9.54 -1.24
C THR A 68 8.96 10.31 -1.00
N ASN A 69 7.82 9.63 -1.10
CA ASN A 69 6.50 10.23 -0.92
C ASN A 69 6.12 10.41 0.56
N GLN A 70 6.94 9.94 1.49
CA GLN A 70 6.67 10.02 2.92
C GLN A 70 7.27 11.26 3.60
N ILE A 71 8.00 12.11 2.87
CA ILE A 71 8.60 13.35 3.42
C ILE A 71 7.54 14.30 3.99
N ASN A 72 6.33 14.30 3.43
CA ASN A 72 5.21 15.15 3.87
C ASN A 72 4.13 14.35 4.63
N ASN A 73 4.47 13.17 5.16
CA ASN A 73 3.49 12.38 5.90
C ASN A 73 3.13 13.09 7.22
N PRO A 74 1.86 13.47 7.45
CA PRO A 74 1.45 14.20 8.64
C PRO A 74 1.51 13.35 9.93
N GLU A 75 1.48 12.02 9.82
CA GLU A 75 1.38 11.11 10.96
C GLU A 75 2.74 10.65 11.48
N VAL A 76 3.76 10.59 10.62
CA VAL A 76 5.08 10.05 10.95
C VAL A 76 6.16 10.83 10.21
N ASP A 77 7.15 11.33 10.95
CA ASP A 77 8.37 11.89 10.38
C ASP A 77 9.29 10.77 9.88
N VAL A 78 9.63 10.81 8.60
CA VAL A 78 10.42 9.77 7.91
C VAL A 78 11.67 10.38 7.31
N ASP A 79 12.83 9.91 7.76
CA ASP A 79 14.11 10.28 7.16
C ASP A 79 14.33 9.55 5.83
N ILE A 80 13.98 10.22 4.73
CA ILE A 80 14.13 9.68 3.38
C ILE A 80 15.59 9.56 2.91
N THR A 81 16.54 10.20 3.61
CA THR A 81 17.95 10.25 3.20
C THR A 81 18.71 8.97 3.55
N ARG A 82 18.19 8.19 4.50
CA ARG A 82 18.79 6.94 4.98
C ARG A 82 17.88 5.74 4.69
N PRO A 83 17.76 5.32 3.41
CA PRO A 83 16.96 4.15 3.06
C PRO A 83 17.58 2.86 3.64
N ASP A 84 16.72 1.89 3.92
CA ASP A 84 17.15 0.58 4.42
C ASP A 84 18.05 -0.15 3.41
N THR A 85 19.25 -0.53 3.87
CA THR A 85 20.27 -1.14 3.01
C THR A 85 19.91 -2.56 2.59
N PHE A 86 19.19 -3.32 3.44
CA PHE A 86 18.73 -4.66 3.12
C PHE A 86 17.65 -4.63 2.04
N ILE A 87 16.67 -3.74 2.16
CA ILE A 87 15.65 -3.54 1.11
C ILE A 87 16.30 -3.12 -0.21
N ARG A 88 17.31 -2.24 -0.17
CA ARG A 88 18.05 -1.83 -1.38
C ARG A 88 18.78 -3.00 -2.03
N GLN A 89 19.38 -3.90 -1.23
CA GLN A 89 20.01 -5.13 -1.74
C GLN A 89 18.98 -6.04 -2.44
N GLN A 90 17.80 -6.22 -1.84
CA GLN A 90 16.75 -7.04 -2.44
C GLN A 90 16.22 -6.44 -3.75
N ILE A 91 16.08 -5.10 -3.84
CA ILE A 91 15.73 -4.42 -5.08
C ILE A 91 16.78 -4.68 -6.17
N MET A 92 18.07 -4.59 -5.83
CA MET A 92 19.15 -4.88 -6.80
C MET A 92 19.14 -6.34 -7.25
N ALA A 93 18.94 -7.29 -6.33
CA ALA A 93 18.81 -8.70 -6.67
C ALA A 93 17.63 -8.94 -7.64
N LEU A 94 16.49 -8.30 -7.39
CA LEU A 94 15.33 -8.36 -8.29
C LEU A 94 15.65 -7.79 -9.67
N ARG A 95 16.32 -6.63 -9.76
CA ARG A 95 16.74 -6.02 -11.03
C ARG A 95 17.65 -6.94 -11.84
N VAL A 96 18.64 -7.56 -11.18
CA VAL A 96 19.54 -8.53 -11.82
C VAL A 96 18.74 -9.71 -12.38
N MET A 97 17.83 -10.27 -11.59
CA MET A 97 16.99 -11.38 -12.06
C MET A 97 16.05 -10.95 -13.20
N THR A 98 15.48 -9.75 -13.16
CA THR A 98 14.67 -9.21 -14.26
C THR A 98 15.47 -9.09 -15.55
N ASN A 99 16.70 -8.60 -15.49
CA ASN A 99 17.58 -8.52 -16.66
C ASN A 99 17.92 -9.90 -17.20
N LYS A 100 18.23 -10.88 -16.33
CA LYS A 100 18.43 -12.28 -16.75
C LYS A 100 17.19 -12.85 -17.45
N LEU A 101 15.99 -12.60 -16.93
CA LEU A 101 14.74 -13.04 -17.56
C LEU A 101 14.51 -12.36 -18.91
N LYS A 102 14.82 -11.07 -19.04
CA LYS A 102 14.73 -10.33 -20.32
C LYS A 102 15.70 -10.88 -21.35
N ASN A 103 16.93 -11.18 -20.95
CA ASN A 103 17.93 -11.80 -21.82
C ASN A 103 17.49 -13.20 -22.27
N ALA A 104 17.01 -14.04 -21.34
CA ALA A 104 16.48 -15.36 -21.66
C ALA A 104 15.33 -15.28 -22.68
N TYR A 105 14.42 -14.31 -22.51
CA TYR A 105 13.30 -14.09 -23.43
C TYR A 105 13.76 -13.69 -24.84
N ASN A 106 14.83 -12.89 -24.92
CA ASN A 106 15.42 -12.46 -26.19
C ASN A 106 16.35 -13.50 -26.83
N GLY A 107 16.63 -14.63 -26.16
CA GLY A 107 17.56 -15.65 -26.62
C GLY A 107 19.04 -15.36 -26.35
N ASN A 108 19.33 -14.37 -25.50
CA ASN A 108 20.68 -14.02 -25.08
C ASN A 108 21.14 -14.92 -23.92
N ASP A 109 22.45 -15.12 -23.76
CA ASP A 109 23.01 -15.85 -22.62
C ASP A 109 22.72 -15.10 -21.30
N VAL A 110 22.15 -15.83 -20.34
CA VAL A 110 21.76 -15.33 -19.02
C VAL A 110 22.92 -15.35 -18.01
N ASN A 111 23.99 -16.08 -18.35
CA ASN A 111 25.15 -16.26 -17.51
C ASN A 111 26.36 -15.46 -18.01
N PHE A 112 26.29 -14.88 -19.20
CA PHE A 112 27.30 -13.94 -19.66
C PHE A 112 27.22 -12.69 -18.78
N GLN A 113 28.30 -12.49 -18.02
CA GLN A 113 28.50 -11.32 -17.18
C GLN A 113 28.36 -10.07 -18.04
N ASP A 114 27.78 -9.05 -17.41
CA ASP A 114 27.69 -7.63 -17.75
C ASP A 114 29.00 -7.06 -18.33
N THR A 115 29.42 -7.57 -19.49
CA THR A 115 30.64 -7.20 -20.19
C THR A 115 30.22 -6.60 -21.51
N SER A 116 30.68 -5.35 -21.68
CA SER A 116 30.43 -4.42 -22.77
C SER A 116 29.17 -3.55 -22.48
N ASP A 117 29.28 -2.25 -22.16
CA ASP A 117 30.16 -1.26 -22.78
C ASP A 117 30.37 0.03 -21.92
N GLU A 118 31.64 0.45 -21.87
CA GLU A 118 32.22 1.80 -21.67
C GLU A 118 32.15 2.55 -20.31
N SER A 119 33.04 2.20 -19.38
CA SER A 119 33.99 3.19 -18.85
C SER A 119 35.22 2.50 -18.28
N SER A 120 36.33 2.58 -19.02
CA SER A 120 37.67 2.30 -18.51
C SER A 120 37.97 3.25 -17.34
N GLY A 121 37.86 2.73 -16.12
CA GLY A 121 38.36 3.36 -14.91
C GLY A 121 39.03 2.31 -14.05
N SER A 122 40.37 2.29 -14.06
CA SER A 122 41.18 1.43 -13.21
C SER A 122 40.88 1.63 -11.72
N GLY A 123 40.94 0.54 -10.95
CA GLY A 123 41.63 0.57 -9.66
C GLY A 123 40.76 0.54 -8.40
N SER A 124 41.04 -0.50 -7.60
CA SER A 124 41.10 -0.49 -6.14
C SER A 124 39.81 -0.49 -5.33
N GLY A 125 39.65 -1.58 -4.59
CA GLY A 125 38.77 -1.62 -3.43
C GLY A 125 39.24 -0.65 -2.35
N SER A 126 38.31 0.15 -1.85
CA SER A 126 38.33 0.66 -0.49
C SER A 126 36.88 1.00 -0.14
N GLY A 127 36.41 0.45 0.97
CA GLY A 127 35.09 0.77 1.50
C GLY A 127 35.01 2.25 1.85
N CYS A 128 33.95 2.90 1.40
CA CYS A 128 33.54 4.22 1.89
C CYS A 128 32.05 4.12 2.23
N MET A 129 31.77 4.33 3.51
CA MET A 129 30.47 4.72 4.01
C MET A 129 30.25 6.20 3.66
N ASP A 130 28.99 6.55 3.43
CA ASP A 130 28.41 7.90 3.36
C ASP A 130 28.67 8.78 2.13
N ASP A 131 27.55 9.38 1.73
CA ASP A 131 27.30 10.55 0.89
C ASP A 131 27.47 10.49 -0.64
N VAL A 132 26.29 10.50 -1.30
CA VAL A 132 25.96 11.15 -2.57
C VAL A 132 26.80 10.78 -3.80
N CYS A 133 26.29 9.84 -4.59
CA CYS A 133 26.53 9.79 -6.04
C CYS A 133 25.25 10.20 -6.76
N PRO A 134 25.19 11.38 -7.41
CA PRO A 134 24.05 11.76 -8.22
C PRO A 134 24.18 11.07 -9.57
N THR A 135 23.34 10.06 -9.84
CA THR A 135 23.12 9.63 -11.22
C THR A 135 21.97 10.44 -11.76
N GLU A 136 22.33 11.28 -12.72
CA GLU A 136 21.50 12.16 -13.53
C GLU A 136 20.10 11.63 -13.88
N PHE A 137 19.14 12.53 -13.75
CA PHE A 137 17.72 12.40 -14.05
C PHE A 137 17.46 12.24 -15.54
N GLU A 138 16.50 11.37 -15.89
CA GLU A 138 15.57 11.65 -16.99
C GLU A 138 14.15 11.27 -16.53
N PHE A 139 13.43 12.24 -15.97
CA PHE A 139 12.03 12.10 -15.57
C PHE A 139 11.16 12.53 -16.73
N VAL A 140 10.47 11.58 -17.36
CA VAL A 140 9.41 11.87 -18.33
C VAL A 140 8.16 12.30 -17.57
N THR A 141 7.96 13.61 -17.48
CA THR A 141 6.73 14.23 -16.98
C THR A 141 5.62 14.01 -18.01
N THR A 142 4.53 13.34 -17.60
CA THR A 142 3.25 13.38 -18.33
C THR A 142 2.24 14.10 -17.46
N GLU A 143 1.75 15.23 -17.96
CA GLU A 143 0.76 16.11 -17.34
C GLU A 143 -0.61 15.41 -17.17
N ALA A 144 -1.29 15.75 -16.07
CA ALA A 144 -2.69 15.40 -15.81
C ALA A 144 -3.60 16.63 -16.07
N PRO A 145 -4.80 16.48 -16.67
CA PRO A 145 -5.73 17.60 -16.83
C PRO A 145 -6.51 17.92 -15.54
N ALA A 146 -6.86 19.20 -15.41
CA ALA A 146 -7.48 19.84 -14.26
C ALA A 146 -8.95 19.46 -13.99
N VAL A 147 -9.34 19.69 -12.73
CA VAL A 147 -10.63 19.52 -12.05
C VAL A 147 -11.74 20.43 -12.60
N ASP A 148 -13.00 19.96 -12.54
CA ASP A 148 -14.18 20.83 -12.38
C ASP A 148 -15.21 20.18 -11.43
N PRO A 149 -15.69 20.86 -10.37
CA PRO A 149 -16.76 20.39 -9.51
C PRO A 149 -18.05 21.20 -9.73
N ASP A 150 -19.08 20.61 -10.36
CA ASP A 150 -20.45 21.13 -10.24
C ASP A 150 -21.51 20.04 -10.43
N ARG A 151 -22.25 19.71 -9.36
CA ARG A 151 -23.73 19.76 -9.37
C ARG A 151 -24.37 19.30 -8.03
N ARG A 152 -24.93 20.31 -7.36
CA ARG A 152 -26.29 20.47 -6.78
C ARG A 152 -26.85 19.49 -5.73
N GLU A 153 -27.33 20.16 -4.68
CA GLU A 153 -28.22 19.76 -3.58
C GLU A 153 -29.48 19.00 -4.03
N VAL A 154 -29.88 18.00 -3.22
CA VAL A 154 -31.28 17.61 -3.07
C VAL A 154 -31.55 17.43 -1.58
N ASP A 155 -32.43 18.28 -1.09
CA ASP A 155 -33.01 18.26 0.25
C ASP A 155 -34.03 17.12 0.35
N SER A 156 -34.09 16.42 1.50
CA SER A 156 -35.20 15.52 1.83
C SER A 156 -35.25 15.26 3.34
N SER A 157 -36.07 16.04 4.00
CA SER A 157 -36.62 15.78 5.33
C SER A 157 -37.60 14.60 5.31
N ALA A 158 -37.44 13.64 6.23
CA ALA A 158 -38.54 12.78 6.70
C ALA A 158 -38.28 12.42 8.17
N GLY A 159 -39.23 12.75 9.04
CA GLY A 159 -39.07 12.71 10.48
C GLY A 159 -39.54 11.43 11.18
N GLN A 160 -38.98 11.27 12.40
CA GLN A 160 -39.53 10.67 13.63
C GLN A 160 -39.64 9.13 13.74
N PRO A 161 -39.80 8.53 14.96
CA PRO A 161 -39.67 9.04 16.34
C PRO A 161 -38.85 8.15 17.33
N GLY A 162 -38.33 8.76 18.41
CA GLY A 162 -38.62 8.34 19.80
C GLY A 162 -37.96 7.10 20.44
N HIS A 163 -36.64 7.10 20.66
CA HIS A 163 -35.99 6.14 21.59
C HIS A 163 -36.26 6.42 23.09
N SER A 164 -36.85 7.57 23.41
CA SER A 164 -37.00 8.02 24.81
C SER A 164 -38.01 7.21 25.62
N LEU A 165 -39.03 6.59 24.99
CA LEU A 165 -40.07 5.84 25.72
C LEU A 165 -39.64 4.43 26.12
N LEU A 166 -38.78 3.77 25.31
CA LEU A 166 -38.25 2.44 25.61
C LEU A 166 -37.27 2.47 26.80
N SER A 167 -36.48 3.55 26.91
CA SER A 167 -35.54 3.74 28.03
C SER A 167 -36.28 3.94 29.37
N ALA A 168 -37.39 4.68 29.38
CA ALA A 168 -38.16 4.94 30.59
C ALA A 168 -38.85 3.67 31.14
N ALA A 169 -39.37 2.81 30.25
CA ALA A 169 -40.02 1.56 30.66
C ALA A 169 -39.05 0.59 31.35
N LEU A 170 -37.80 0.50 30.86
CA LEU A 170 -36.79 -0.40 31.44
C LEU A 170 -36.33 0.06 32.84
N VAL A 171 -36.20 1.37 33.06
CA VAL A 171 -35.83 1.93 34.36
C VAL A 171 -36.93 1.70 35.40
N SER A 172 -38.21 1.84 35.02
CA SER A 172 -39.33 1.56 35.93
C SER A 172 -39.41 0.09 36.33
N ILE A 173 -39.18 -0.85 35.41
CA ILE A 173 -39.17 -2.29 35.71
C ILE A 173 -38.03 -2.64 36.67
N ALA A 174 -36.84 -2.07 36.46
CA ALA A 174 -35.70 -2.28 37.35
C ALA A 174 -35.96 -1.77 38.78
N LEU A 175 -36.59 -0.59 38.92
CA LEU A 175 -36.94 -0.03 40.23
C LEU A 175 -38.01 -0.85 40.97
N VAL A 176 -38.97 -1.45 40.26
CA VAL A 176 -39.97 -2.34 40.86
C VAL A 176 -39.34 -3.65 41.32
N LEU A 177 -38.44 -4.24 40.52
CA LEU A 177 -37.71 -5.46 40.90
C LEU A 177 -36.80 -5.23 42.12
N GLN A 178 -36.14 -4.09 42.21
CA GLN A 178 -35.33 -3.72 43.38
C GLN A 178 -36.16 -3.58 44.67
N ARG A 179 -37.45 -3.23 44.57
CA ARG A 179 -38.35 -3.12 45.72
C ARG A 179 -39.03 -4.44 46.11
N LEU A 180 -39.09 -5.42 45.21
CA LEU A 180 -39.58 -6.77 45.53
C LEU A 180 -38.49 -7.69 46.12
N CYS A 181 -37.21 -7.38 45.87
CA CYS A 181 -36.07 -8.16 46.36
C CYS A 181 -35.44 -7.59 47.66
N ARG A 182 -36.14 -6.70 48.35
CA ARG A 182 -35.75 -6.14 49.66
C ARG A 182 -36.86 -6.34 50.67
#